data_AF-A0A6I3CQX4-F1
#
_entry.id   AF-A0A6I3CQX4-F1
#
_cell.length_a   1.000
_cell.length_b   1.000
_cell.length_c   1.000
_cell.angle_alpha   90.00
_cell.angle_beta   90.00
_cell.angle_gamma   90.00
#
_symmetry.space_group_name_H-M   'P 1'
#
loop_
_entity.id
_entity.type
_entity.pdbx_description
1 polymer ?
#
loop_
_entity_poly.entity_id
_entity_poly.type
_entity_poly.pdbx_seq_one_letter_code
_entity_poly.pdbx_strand_id
1 'polypeptide(L)'
;MPPLDDSEIERVLVVTAHPDDLDFGAAGTIAQWTAKGIEVSYCICTNGDQGGEDPDVPREDMPKIRQREQRDAGKVLGVTNIEFLNHRDGWLVPTIELRKQIVREIRKSKPQRMLIQSPERNWDRLFSSHPDHMAAGESAIQAVYPDARNPFAFEDLLKDEGLEPWRVREVWVMSHHTPDH
;
A
#
# COMPACT_ATOMS: atom_id res chain seq x y z
N MET A 1 18.85 -4.13 -12.62
CA MET A 1 18.11 -5.14 -13.41
C MET A 1 17.02 -4.40 -14.15
N PRO A 2 16.66 -4.78 -15.39
CA PRO A 2 15.47 -4.21 -16.04
C PRO A 2 14.22 -4.57 -15.22
N PRO A 3 13.17 -3.74 -15.25
CA PRO A 3 11.88 -4.09 -14.66
C PRO A 3 11.34 -5.40 -15.26
N LEU A 4 10.58 -6.17 -14.47
CA LEU A 4 9.92 -7.38 -14.97
C LEU A 4 8.86 -6.99 -16.02
N ASP A 5 8.69 -7.82 -17.05
CA ASP A 5 7.59 -7.62 -17.99
C ASP A 5 6.25 -7.91 -17.29
N ASP A 6 5.20 -7.16 -17.62
CA ASP A 6 3.87 -7.37 -17.04
C ASP A 6 3.33 -8.79 -17.29
N SER A 7 3.75 -9.46 -18.37
CA SER A 7 3.40 -10.86 -18.64
C SER A 7 3.99 -11.87 -17.65
N GLU A 8 4.96 -11.47 -16.82
CA GLU A 8 5.51 -12.29 -15.72
C GLU A 8 4.81 -12.05 -14.37
N ILE A 9 3.85 -11.12 -14.32
CA ILE A 9 3.20 -10.66 -13.09
C ILE A 9 1.74 -11.11 -13.11
N GLU A 10 1.32 -11.80 -12.06
CA GLU A 10 -0.08 -12.22 -11.88
C GLU A 10 -0.78 -11.37 -10.82
N ARG A 11 -0.04 -10.96 -9.78
CA ARG A 11 -0.57 -10.29 -8.59
C ARG A 11 0.32 -9.12 -8.19
N VAL A 12 -0.34 -7.99 -7.91
CA VAL A 12 0.27 -6.76 -7.40
C VAL A 12 -0.36 -6.37 -6.08
N LEU A 13 0.48 -5.95 -5.12
CA LEU A 13 0.01 -5.30 -3.89
C LEU A 13 0.48 -3.83 -3.88
N VAL A 14 -0.48 -2.91 -3.77
CA VAL A 14 -0.21 -1.49 -3.60
C VAL A 14 -0.33 -1.14 -2.12
N VAL A 15 0.69 -0.50 -1.55
CA VAL A 15 0.69 -0.06 -0.14
C VAL A 15 0.79 1.46 -0.07
N THR A 16 -0.19 2.11 0.55
CA THR A 16 -0.24 3.57 0.73
C THR A 16 -0.61 3.96 2.15
N ALA A 17 -0.32 5.21 2.51
CA ALA A 17 -0.69 5.77 3.79
C ALA A 17 -2.21 6.00 3.89
N HIS A 18 -2.80 6.71 2.93
CA HIS A 18 -4.18 7.18 3.01
C HIS A 18 -5.04 6.61 1.88
N PRO A 19 -6.38 6.60 2.06
CA PRO A 19 -7.29 6.64 0.91
C PRO A 19 -6.89 7.78 -0.04
N ASP A 20 -7.13 7.65 -1.34
CA ASP A 20 -6.78 8.55 -2.45
C ASP A 20 -5.32 8.58 -2.93
N ASP A 21 -4.34 8.20 -2.09
CA ASP A 21 -2.91 8.27 -2.46
C ASP A 21 -2.60 7.48 -3.74
N LEU A 22 -3.19 6.29 -3.86
CA LEU A 22 -3.04 5.44 -5.04
C LEU A 22 -3.77 5.98 -6.26
N ASP A 23 -4.85 6.75 -6.06
CA ASP A 23 -5.64 7.32 -7.14
C ASP A 23 -4.86 8.47 -7.81
N PHE A 24 -4.24 9.33 -7.00
CA PHE A 24 -3.35 10.39 -7.48
C PHE A 24 -2.02 9.86 -8.02
N GLY A 25 -1.44 8.88 -7.34
CA GLY A 25 -0.10 8.40 -7.61
C GLY A 25 -0.01 7.41 -8.77
N ALA A 26 -1.04 6.59 -8.99
CA ALA A 26 -0.90 5.40 -9.82
C ALA A 26 -2.19 4.85 -10.47
N ALA A 27 -3.32 5.56 -10.44
CA ALA A 27 -4.57 5.05 -11.03
C ALA A 27 -4.41 4.59 -12.49
N GLY A 28 -3.66 5.34 -13.31
CA GLY A 28 -3.39 4.99 -14.70
C GLY A 28 -2.62 3.66 -14.84
N THR A 29 -1.58 3.46 -14.03
CA THR A 29 -0.81 2.21 -14.00
C THR A 29 -1.65 1.05 -13.50
N ILE A 30 -2.43 1.26 -12.43
CA ILE A 30 -3.31 0.24 -11.88
C ILE A 30 -4.38 -0.19 -12.90
N ALA A 31 -4.99 0.77 -13.61
CA ALA A 31 -5.94 0.51 -14.68
C ALA A 31 -5.33 -0.33 -15.81
N GLN A 32 -4.06 -0.11 -16.15
CA GLN A 32 -3.36 -0.91 -17.15
C GLN A 32 -3.13 -2.34 -16.65
N TRP A 33 -2.73 -2.53 -15.40
CA TRP A 33 -2.54 -3.86 -14.81
C TRP A 33 -3.86 -4.65 -14.79
N THR A 34 -4.94 -4.05 -14.31
CA THR A 34 -6.25 -4.73 -14.22
C THR A 34 -6.81 -5.02 -15.62
N ALA A 35 -6.62 -4.13 -16.60
CA ALA A 35 -6.98 -4.38 -18.00
C ALA A 35 -6.19 -5.54 -18.64
N LYS A 36 -4.96 -5.82 -18.16
CA LYS A 36 -4.15 -6.99 -18.55
C LYS A 36 -4.51 -8.26 -17.79
N GLY A 37 -5.48 -8.21 -16.87
CA GLY A 37 -5.89 -9.35 -16.05
C GLY A 37 -4.99 -9.62 -14.85
N ILE A 38 -4.09 -8.68 -14.52
CA ILE A 38 -3.28 -8.75 -13.29
C ILE A 38 -4.18 -8.42 -12.11
N GLU A 39 -4.19 -9.29 -11.10
CA GLU A 39 -4.94 -9.06 -9.87
C GLU A 39 -4.22 -8.02 -9.02
N VAL A 40 -4.88 -6.89 -8.75
CA VAL A 40 -4.34 -5.82 -7.92
C VAL A 40 -5.09 -5.80 -6.60
N SER A 41 -4.35 -5.75 -5.49
CA SER A 41 -4.88 -5.58 -4.13
C SER A 41 -4.30 -4.32 -3.50
N TYR A 42 -5.05 -3.68 -2.60
CA TYR A 42 -4.61 -2.50 -1.85
C TYR A 42 -4.48 -2.81 -0.36
N CYS A 43 -3.44 -2.26 0.26
CA CYS A 43 -3.27 -2.17 1.71
C CYS A 43 -3.05 -0.71 2.08
N ILE A 44 -4.03 -0.11 2.73
CA ILE A 44 -4.06 1.30 3.09
C ILE A 44 -3.85 1.41 4.59
N CYS A 45 -2.75 2.03 5.00
CA CYS A 45 -2.30 2.00 6.39
C CYS A 45 -3.24 2.76 7.34
N THR A 46 -3.79 3.90 6.91
CA THR A 46 -4.62 4.75 7.75
C THR A 46 -6.09 4.68 7.35
N ASN A 47 -6.96 5.18 8.23
CA ASN A 47 -8.39 5.31 7.93
C ASN A 47 -8.77 6.65 7.28
N GLY A 48 -7.83 7.60 7.16
CA GLY A 48 -8.06 8.92 6.59
C GLY A 48 -8.87 9.89 7.45
N ASP A 49 -8.91 9.71 8.78
CA ASP A 49 -9.76 10.48 9.71
C ASP A 49 -9.47 11.99 9.76
N GLN A 50 -8.29 12.43 9.31
CA GLN A 50 -7.92 13.84 9.23
C GLN A 50 -8.09 14.47 7.84
N GLY A 51 -8.60 13.71 6.87
CA GLY A 51 -8.93 14.22 5.54
C GLY A 51 -10.16 15.14 5.52
N GLY A 52 -10.25 15.95 4.47
CA GLY A 52 -11.41 16.81 4.17
C GLY A 52 -11.49 18.10 4.98
N GLU A 53 -12.05 19.14 4.37
CA GLU A 53 -12.10 20.50 4.94
C GLU A 53 -13.53 20.96 5.29
N ASP A 54 -14.54 20.16 4.94
CA ASP A 54 -15.96 20.52 5.15
C ASP A 54 -16.31 20.50 6.64
N PRO A 55 -16.63 21.65 7.27
CA PRO A 55 -16.93 21.73 8.70
C PRO A 55 -18.25 21.06 9.08
N ASP A 56 -19.16 20.83 8.12
CA ASP A 56 -20.48 20.25 8.38
C ASP A 56 -20.42 18.71 8.49
N VAL A 57 -19.30 18.09 8.12
CA VAL A 57 -19.07 16.65 8.27
C VAL A 57 -18.48 16.34 9.66
N PRO A 58 -19.15 15.52 10.49
CA PRO A 58 -18.58 15.07 11.76
C PRO A 58 -17.26 14.32 11.53
N ARG A 59 -16.22 14.65 12.32
CA ARG A 59 -14.89 14.03 12.14
C ARG A 59 -14.91 12.52 12.34
N GLU A 60 -15.77 12.02 13.21
CA GLU A 60 -15.95 10.58 13.44
C GLU A 60 -16.52 9.82 12.24
N ASP A 61 -17.20 10.52 11.31
CA ASP A 61 -17.73 9.91 10.09
C ASP A 61 -16.69 9.82 8.96
N MET A 62 -15.60 10.61 9.04
CA MET A 62 -14.59 10.70 7.97
C MET A 62 -14.00 9.34 7.57
N PRO A 63 -13.58 8.46 8.50
CA PRO A 63 -13.12 7.11 8.14
C PRO A 63 -14.09 6.34 7.26
N LYS A 64 -15.37 6.33 7.66
CA LYS A 64 -16.40 5.56 6.95
C LYS A 64 -16.66 6.14 5.56
N ILE A 65 -16.66 7.47 5.45
CA ILE A 65 -16.83 8.19 4.18
C ILE A 65 -15.67 7.85 3.23
N ARG A 66 -14.42 8.09 3.66
CA ARG A 66 -13.24 7.90 2.79
C ARG A 66 -13.01 6.44 2.41
N GLN A 67 -13.28 5.50 3.31
CA GLN A 67 -13.19 4.09 2.96
C GLN A 67 -14.28 3.65 1.96
N ARG A 68 -15.48 4.24 2.03
CA ARG A 68 -16.51 3.99 1.01
C ARG A 68 -16.05 4.56 -0.34
N GLU A 69 -15.60 5.80 -0.36
CA GLU A 69 -15.09 6.47 -1.56
C GLU A 69 -13.97 5.66 -2.22
N GLN A 70 -13.00 5.20 -1.43
CA GLN A 70 -11.91 4.39 -1.96
C GLN A 70 -12.38 3.04 -2.50
N ARG A 71 -13.35 2.39 -1.85
CA ARG A 71 -13.94 1.15 -2.38
C ARG A 71 -14.68 1.39 -3.69
N ASP A 72 -15.33 2.53 -3.84
CA ASP A 72 -16.03 2.88 -5.07
C ASP A 72 -15.03 3.25 -6.19
N ALA A 73 -13.95 3.98 -5.87
CA ALA A 73 -12.84 4.23 -6.79
C ALA A 73 -12.14 2.92 -7.23
N GLY A 74 -11.86 2.02 -6.29
CA GLY A 74 -11.27 0.71 -6.59
C GLY A 74 -12.13 -0.11 -7.56
N LYS A 75 -13.46 -0.13 -7.39
CA LYS A 75 -14.38 -0.81 -8.33
C LYS A 75 -14.26 -0.27 -9.75
N VAL A 76 -14.07 1.04 -9.93
CA VAL A 76 -13.87 1.64 -11.26
C VAL A 76 -12.61 1.10 -11.93
N LEU A 77 -11.56 0.84 -11.15
CA LEU A 77 -10.29 0.29 -11.64
C LEU A 77 -10.26 -1.24 -11.69
N GLY A 78 -11.32 -1.94 -11.29
CA GLY A 78 -11.34 -3.40 -11.20
C GLY A 78 -10.65 -3.97 -9.96
N VAL A 79 -10.43 -3.16 -8.92
CA VAL A 79 -9.82 -3.55 -7.65
C VAL A 79 -10.89 -3.67 -6.57
N THR A 80 -11.10 -4.90 -6.08
CA THR A 80 -12.09 -5.19 -5.02
C THR A 80 -11.46 -5.63 -3.71
N ASN A 81 -10.20 -6.08 -3.73
CA ASN A 81 -9.48 -6.48 -2.52
C ASN A 81 -8.74 -5.26 -1.93
N ILE A 82 -9.36 -4.63 -0.92
CA ILE A 82 -8.87 -3.40 -0.29
C ILE A 82 -8.91 -3.58 1.23
N GLU A 83 -7.72 -3.69 1.82
CA GLU A 83 -7.54 -3.76 3.26
C GLU A 83 -7.21 -2.37 3.82
N PHE A 84 -7.89 -1.98 4.90
CA PHE A 84 -7.58 -0.76 5.65
C PHE A 84 -7.04 -1.17 7.03
N LEU A 85 -5.78 -0.84 7.34
CA LEU A 85 -5.16 -1.17 8.63
C LEU A 85 -5.67 -0.27 9.78
N ASN A 86 -6.39 0.80 9.44
CA ASN A 86 -7.09 1.71 10.36
C ASN A 86 -6.20 2.42 11.39
N HIS A 87 -4.94 2.68 11.06
CA HIS A 87 -4.14 3.63 11.84
C HIS A 87 -4.71 5.05 11.69
N ARG A 88 -4.40 5.90 12.68
CA ARG A 88 -4.80 7.31 12.65
C ARG A 88 -4.01 8.07 11.58
N ASP A 89 -4.72 8.82 10.74
CA ASP A 89 -4.14 9.68 9.71
C ASP A 89 -3.29 10.78 10.35
N GLY A 90 -2.11 11.05 9.82
CA GLY A 90 -1.13 12.04 10.30
C GLY A 90 -0.27 11.58 11.48
N TRP A 91 -0.44 10.33 11.94
CA TRP A 91 0.24 9.77 13.11
C TRP A 91 1.02 8.50 12.79
N LEU A 92 1.09 8.11 11.52
CA LEU A 92 1.69 6.84 11.12
C LEU A 92 3.20 6.85 11.40
N VAL A 93 3.66 5.78 12.04
CA VAL A 93 5.07 5.55 12.36
C VAL A 93 5.48 4.12 11.98
N PRO A 94 6.73 3.89 11.52
CA PRO A 94 7.20 2.58 11.07
C PRO A 94 7.48 1.65 12.26
N THR A 95 6.41 1.15 12.87
CA THR A 95 6.47 0.22 14.00
C THR A 95 6.59 -1.22 13.51
N ILE A 96 7.06 -2.11 14.40
CA ILE A 96 7.05 -3.55 14.14
C ILE A 96 5.63 -4.08 13.91
N GLU A 97 4.62 -3.51 14.58
CA GLU A 97 3.22 -3.91 14.39
C GLU A 97 2.72 -3.54 12.99
N LEU A 98 2.94 -2.30 12.55
CA LEU A 98 2.59 -1.89 11.19
C LEU A 98 3.30 -2.76 10.14
N ARG A 99 4.59 -3.02 10.35
CA ARG A 99 5.36 -3.90 9.45
C ARG A 99 4.78 -5.31 9.40
N LYS A 100 4.41 -5.90 10.55
CA LYS A 100 3.78 -7.21 10.63
C LYS A 100 2.45 -7.26 9.89
N GLN A 101 1.63 -6.22 10.01
CA GLN A 101 0.37 -6.09 9.29
C GLN A 101 0.60 -6.05 7.78
N ILE A 102 1.61 -5.33 7.29
CA ILE A 102 1.96 -5.34 5.87
C ILE A 102 2.50 -6.71 5.43
N VAL A 103 3.31 -7.40 6.26
CA VAL A 103 3.76 -8.78 5.96
C VAL A 103 2.57 -9.73 5.84
N ARG A 104 1.56 -9.61 6.70
CA ARG A 104 0.31 -10.37 6.60
C ARG A 104 -0.33 -10.18 5.22
N GLU A 105 -0.46 -8.93 4.76
CA GLU A 105 -1.05 -8.65 3.44
C GLU A 105 -0.18 -9.14 2.27
N ILE A 106 1.14 -9.09 2.38
CA ILE A 106 2.05 -9.69 1.40
C ILE A 106 1.85 -11.22 1.35
N ARG A 107 1.75 -11.90 2.49
CA ARG A 107 1.61 -13.37 2.53
C ARG A 107 0.20 -13.84 2.12
N LYS A 108 -0.84 -13.03 2.34
CA LYS A 108 -2.19 -13.26 1.83
C LYS A 108 -2.25 -13.12 0.30
N SER A 109 -1.79 -11.99 -0.24
CA SER A 109 -1.91 -11.66 -1.67
C SER A 109 -0.83 -12.31 -2.54
N LYS A 110 0.29 -12.75 -1.97
CA LYS A 110 1.43 -13.37 -2.68
C LYS A 110 1.82 -12.60 -3.96
N PRO A 111 2.12 -11.28 -3.86
CA PRO A 111 2.33 -10.44 -5.02
C PRO A 111 3.71 -10.64 -5.62
N GLN A 112 3.84 -10.76 -6.94
CA GLN A 112 5.16 -10.73 -7.59
C GLN A 112 5.75 -9.32 -7.57
N ARG A 113 4.90 -8.29 -7.71
CA ARG A 113 5.28 -6.88 -7.71
C ARG A 113 4.55 -6.12 -6.61
N MET A 114 5.24 -5.20 -5.95
CA MET A 114 4.61 -4.22 -5.07
C MET A 114 4.75 -2.80 -5.65
N LEU A 115 3.80 -1.94 -5.33
CA LEU A 115 3.90 -0.50 -5.54
C LEU A 115 3.76 0.21 -4.19
N ILE A 116 4.71 1.06 -3.85
CA ILE A 116 4.77 1.74 -2.54
C ILE A 116 5.04 3.23 -2.70
N GLN A 117 4.73 4.02 -1.67
CA GLN A 117 5.21 5.40 -1.56
C GLN A 117 6.71 5.44 -1.25
N SER A 118 7.40 6.49 -1.69
CA SER A 118 8.83 6.68 -1.38
C SER A 118 9.07 6.89 0.12
N PRO A 119 10.03 6.16 0.74
CA PRO A 119 10.48 6.44 2.10
C PRO A 119 11.40 7.67 2.19
N GLU A 120 11.80 8.27 1.05
CA GLU A 120 12.77 9.35 1.00
C GLU A 120 12.13 10.73 0.99
N ARG A 121 12.82 11.71 1.57
CA ARG A 121 12.42 13.12 1.53
C ARG A 121 12.73 13.71 0.15
N ASN A 122 11.69 14.14 -0.55
CA ASN A 122 11.81 14.98 -1.73
C ASN A 122 11.72 16.46 -1.34
N TRP A 123 12.86 17.16 -1.31
CA TRP A 123 12.92 18.58 -0.96
C TRP A 123 12.35 19.51 -2.03
N ASP A 124 12.39 19.09 -3.30
CA ASP A 124 11.83 19.85 -4.42
C ASP A 124 10.29 19.76 -4.47
N ARG A 125 9.73 18.69 -3.89
CA ARG A 125 8.29 18.47 -3.77
C ARG A 125 7.92 18.06 -2.34
N LEU A 126 8.08 18.98 -1.39
CA LEU A 126 7.90 18.70 0.04
C LEU A 126 6.57 18.00 0.37
N PHE A 127 5.46 18.38 -0.26
CA PHE A 127 4.14 17.79 -0.02
C PHE A 127 4.04 16.30 -0.42
N SER A 128 4.86 15.80 -1.36
CA SER A 128 4.89 14.36 -1.66
C SER A 128 5.56 13.56 -0.55
N SER A 129 6.24 14.23 0.38
CA SER A 129 6.97 13.64 1.49
C SER A 129 6.24 13.82 2.82
N HIS A 130 4.91 13.70 2.81
CA HIS A 130 4.11 13.67 4.03
C HIS A 130 4.69 12.62 5.01
N PRO A 131 4.76 12.89 6.34
CA PRO A 131 5.25 11.94 7.34
C PRO A 131 4.72 10.52 7.16
N ASP A 132 3.40 10.37 7.01
CA ASP A 132 2.76 9.07 6.84
C ASP A 132 3.14 8.38 5.52
N HIS A 133 3.37 9.12 4.43
CA HIS A 133 3.79 8.53 3.16
C HIS A 133 5.14 7.84 3.28
N MET A 134 6.10 8.51 3.93
CA MET A 134 7.41 7.93 4.15
C MET A 134 7.33 6.78 5.18
N ALA A 135 6.50 6.90 6.21
CA ALA A 135 6.31 5.82 7.18
C ALA A 135 5.70 4.56 6.55
N ALA A 136 4.71 4.73 5.66
CA ALA A 136 4.12 3.64 4.89
C ALA A 136 5.15 3.02 3.93
N GLY A 137 5.89 3.84 3.18
CA GLY A 137 6.97 3.40 2.30
C GLY A 137 8.06 2.61 3.03
N GLU A 138 8.54 3.14 4.15
CA GLU A 138 9.57 2.52 4.99
C GLU A 138 9.08 1.19 5.58
N SER A 139 7.85 1.15 6.09
CA SER A 139 7.28 -0.09 6.64
C SER A 139 7.07 -1.14 5.56
N ALA A 140 6.65 -0.73 4.36
CA ALA A 140 6.43 -1.62 3.23
C ALA A 140 7.74 -2.23 2.71
N ILE A 141 8.80 -1.43 2.55
CA ILE A 141 10.09 -1.96 2.07
C ILE A 141 10.75 -2.87 3.12
N GLN A 142 10.61 -2.55 4.41
CA GLN A 142 11.07 -3.43 5.50
C GLN A 142 10.25 -4.73 5.58
N ALA A 143 8.95 -4.68 5.25
CA ALA A 143 8.12 -5.88 5.17
C ALA A 143 8.56 -6.80 4.02
N VAL A 144 8.96 -6.25 2.87
CA VAL A 144 9.50 -7.01 1.73
C VAL A 144 10.77 -7.76 2.11
N TYR A 145 11.71 -7.09 2.77
CA TYR A 145 12.95 -7.71 3.23
C TYR A 145 13.36 -7.22 4.62
N PRO A 146 13.61 -8.12 5.59
CA PRO A 146 13.74 -9.58 5.41
C PRO A 146 12.45 -10.38 5.65
N ASP A 147 11.34 -9.74 6.06
CA ASP A 147 10.32 -10.41 6.85
C ASP A 147 9.33 -11.27 6.04
N ALA A 148 8.82 -10.78 4.90
CA ALA A 148 7.83 -11.50 4.10
C ALA A 148 8.30 -12.89 3.65
N ARG A 149 9.59 -13.00 3.33
CA ARG A 149 10.23 -14.23 2.83
C ARG A 149 10.76 -15.16 3.92
N ASN A 150 10.78 -14.72 5.17
CA ASN A 150 11.43 -15.43 6.27
C ASN A 150 10.37 -16.20 7.10
N PRO A 151 10.38 -17.54 7.11
CA PRO A 151 9.45 -18.33 7.94
C PRO A 151 9.58 -18.07 9.45
N PHE A 152 10.73 -17.52 9.90
CA PHE A 152 10.97 -17.20 11.31
C PHE A 152 10.62 -15.75 11.68
N ALA A 153 10.24 -14.92 10.70
CA ALA A 153 9.70 -13.59 10.97
C ALA A 153 8.18 -13.70 11.16
N PHE A 154 7.68 -13.12 12.26
CA PHE A 154 6.26 -13.13 12.61
C PHE A 154 5.64 -14.54 12.52
N GLU A 155 6.20 -15.49 13.29
CA GLU A 155 5.88 -16.92 13.19
C GLU A 155 4.39 -17.23 13.39
N ASP A 156 3.66 -16.38 14.12
CA ASP A 156 2.22 -16.50 14.33
C ASP A 156 1.42 -16.36 13.03
N LEU A 157 1.91 -15.59 12.05
CA LEU A 157 1.28 -15.52 10.72
C LEU A 157 1.28 -16.89 10.03
N LEU A 158 2.33 -17.70 10.25
CA LEU A 158 2.39 -19.05 9.69
C LEU A 158 1.64 -20.06 10.59
N LYS A 159 1.91 -20.06 11.89
CA LYS A 159 1.42 -21.06 12.85
C LYS A 159 -0.08 -20.92 13.11
N ASP A 160 -0.57 -19.69 13.21
CA ASP A 160 -1.94 -19.41 13.65
C ASP A 160 -2.84 -19.03 12.46
N GLU A 161 -2.30 -18.31 11.47
CA GLU A 161 -3.07 -17.87 10.29
C GLU A 161 -2.81 -18.71 9.01
N GLY A 162 -1.82 -19.62 9.02
CA GLY A 162 -1.50 -20.45 7.85
C GLY A 162 -0.90 -19.68 6.67
N LEU A 163 -0.39 -18.48 6.91
CA LEU A 163 0.16 -17.60 5.88
C LEU A 163 1.62 -17.94 5.60
N GLU A 164 1.83 -18.70 4.53
CA GLU A 164 3.15 -19.11 4.04
C GLU A 164 4.04 -17.91 3.65
N PRO A 165 5.36 -17.99 3.89
CA PRO A 165 6.30 -16.95 3.46
C PRO A 165 6.26 -16.72 1.95
N TRP A 166 6.49 -15.48 1.54
CA TRP A 166 6.45 -15.09 0.14
C TRP A 166 7.61 -14.19 -0.25
N ARG A 167 8.13 -14.37 -1.47
CA ARG A 167 9.21 -13.54 -2.04
C ARG A 167 8.61 -12.60 -3.07
N VAL A 168 8.52 -11.32 -2.70
CA VAL A 168 8.27 -10.24 -3.65
C VAL A 168 9.47 -10.13 -4.58
N ARG A 169 9.24 -10.11 -5.89
CA ARG A 169 10.31 -10.09 -6.91
C ARG A 169 10.73 -8.68 -7.29
N GLU A 170 9.82 -7.73 -7.19
CA GLU A 170 10.01 -6.35 -7.65
C GLU A 170 9.20 -5.36 -6.81
N VAL A 171 9.76 -4.19 -6.54
CA VAL A 171 9.08 -3.09 -5.86
C VAL A 171 9.23 -1.84 -6.72
N TRP A 172 8.10 -1.24 -7.08
CA TRP A 172 8.02 0.06 -7.73
C TRP A 172 7.73 1.13 -6.65
N VAL A 173 8.32 2.31 -6.83
CA VAL A 173 8.23 3.40 -5.85
C VAL A 173 7.65 4.63 -6.50
N MET A 174 6.45 5.03 -6.09
CA MET A 174 5.84 6.28 -6.55
C MET A 174 6.36 7.48 -5.75
N SER A 175 6.28 8.66 -6.35
CA SER A 175 6.75 9.93 -5.78
C SER A 175 8.25 9.97 -5.44
N HIS A 176 9.05 9.08 -6.05
CA HIS A 176 10.51 9.11 -5.95
C HIS A 176 11.10 10.40 -6.57
N HIS A 177 12.30 10.80 -6.15
CA HIS A 177 12.95 12.01 -6.67
C HIS A 177 13.33 11.89 -8.16
N THR A 178 13.45 10.67 -8.66
CA THR A 178 13.58 10.31 -10.08
C THR A 178 12.53 9.25 -10.45
N PRO A 179 11.28 9.64 -10.78
CA PRO A 179 10.26 8.68 -11.18
C PRO A 179 10.56 8.12 -12.57
N ASP A 180 10.34 6.82 -12.76
CA ASP A 180 10.59 6.07 -14.00
C ASP A 180 9.33 5.34 -14.54
N HIS A 181 8.15 5.73 -14.07
CA HIS A 181 6.83 5.23 -14.48
C HIS A 181 6.01 6.30 -15.21
#